data_AF-A0A6C0LY81-F1
#
_entry.id   AF-A0A6C0LY81-F1
#
_cell.length_a   1.000
_cell.length_b   1.000
_cell.length_c   1.000
_cell.angle_alpha   90.00
_cell.angle_beta   90.00
_cell.angle_gamma   90.00
#
_symmetry.space_group_name_H-M   'P 1'
#
loop_
_entity.id
_entity.type
_entity.pdbx_description
1 polymer ?
#
loop_
_entity_poly.entity_id
_entity_poly.type
_entity_poly.pdbx_seq_one_letter_code
_entity_poly.pdbx_strand_id
1 'polypeptide(L)' 'MPLMYRPPELKGGKASHKHPWDYDQTQLMKGIHVELEHTKSIYVAMIIAMDHLEEYSNYYVELEKMENRLDRAKRAS' A
#
# COMPACT_ATOMS: atom_id res chain seq x y z
N MET A 1 8.09 -26.36 -12.67
CA MET A 1 7.69 -25.76 -11.39
C MET A 1 8.19 -24.32 -11.40
N PRO A 2 7.34 -23.29 -11.42
CA PRO A 2 7.86 -21.92 -11.44
C PRO A 2 8.29 -21.57 -10.01
N LEU A 3 9.50 -21.03 -9.90
CA LEU A 3 10.05 -20.46 -8.68
C LEU A 3 9.15 -19.29 -8.26
N MET A 4 8.27 -19.51 -7.27
CA MET A 4 7.56 -18.42 -6.60
C MET A 4 8.60 -17.59 -5.86
N TYR A 5 8.96 -16.44 -6.43
CA TYR A 5 9.85 -15.48 -5.82
C TYR A 5 9.15 -14.90 -4.59
N ARG A 6 9.57 -15.34 -3.40
CA ARG A 6 9.04 -14.81 -2.13
C ARG A 6 9.61 -13.42 -1.92
N PRO A 7 8.77 -12.37 -1.81
CA PRO A 7 9.24 -11.06 -1.39
C PRO A 7 9.97 -11.16 -0.01
N PRO A 8 11.23 -10.69 0.15
CA PRO A 8 11.80 -10.45 1.49
C PRO A 8 10.85 -9.67 2.41
N GLU A 9 10.68 -10.21 3.62
CA GLU A 9 9.75 -9.71 4.64
C GLU A 9 10.34 -8.47 5.34
N LEU A 10 9.55 -7.40 5.45
CA LEU A 10 9.83 -6.32 6.39
C LEU A 10 9.41 -6.81 7.78
N LYS A 11 10.34 -6.80 8.74
CA LYS A 11 10.03 -7.23 10.12
C LYS A 11 8.86 -6.41 10.66
N GLY A 12 7.79 -7.10 11.05
CA GLY A 12 6.58 -6.51 11.65
C GLY A 12 5.36 -6.44 10.73
N GLY A 13 5.51 -6.73 9.43
CA GLY A 13 4.41 -6.72 8.47
C GLY A 13 3.44 -7.90 8.64
N LYS A 14 2.13 -7.63 8.54
CA LYS A 14 1.05 -8.64 8.60
C LYS A 14 0.84 -9.38 7.29
N ALA A 15 1.33 -8.84 6.17
CA ALA A 15 1.29 -9.48 4.86
C ALA A 15 2.45 -10.47 4.64
N SER A 16 3.23 -10.78 5.68
CA SER A 16 4.24 -11.84 5.65
C SER A 16 3.58 -13.16 5.20
N HIS A 17 3.98 -13.67 4.03
CA HIS A 17 3.42 -14.85 3.32
C HIS A 17 2.20 -14.63 2.41
N LYS A 18 1.78 -13.40 2.16
CA LYS A 18 0.73 -13.09 1.17
C LYS A 18 1.32 -12.78 -0.19
N HIS A 19 0.56 -13.03 -1.25
CA HIS A 19 0.94 -12.67 -2.61
C HIS A 19 0.23 -11.37 -3.03
N PRO A 20 0.88 -10.48 -3.80
CA PRO A 20 0.20 -9.35 -4.45
C PRO A 20 -1.13 -9.66 -5.15
N TRP A 21 -1.34 -10.90 -5.61
CA TRP A 21 -2.57 -11.32 -6.32
C TRP A 21 -3.74 -11.56 -5.36
N ASP A 22 -3.48 -11.63 -4.05
CA ASP A 22 -4.51 -11.84 -3.02
C ASP A 22 -5.27 -10.54 -2.70
N TYR A 23 -4.81 -9.40 -3.22
CA TYR A 23 -5.34 -8.07 -2.94
C TYR A 23 -6.09 -7.47 -4.15
N ASP A 24 -6.94 -6.49 -3.89
CA ASP A 24 -7.52 -5.66 -4.95
C ASP A 24 -6.40 -4.91 -5.67
N GLN A 25 -6.29 -5.14 -6.98
CA GLN A 25 -5.18 -4.61 -7.78
C GLN A 25 -5.23 -3.09 -7.93
N THR A 26 -6.43 -2.49 -7.86
CA THR A 26 -6.58 -1.03 -7.93
C THR A 26 -6.05 -0.38 -6.66
N GLN A 27 -6.43 -0.92 -5.51
CA GLN A 27 -5.94 -0.49 -4.20
C GLN A 27 -4.43 -0.69 -4.07
N LEU A 28 -3.91 -1.85 -4.50
CA LEU A 28 -2.49 -2.15 -4.42
C LEU A 28 -1.65 -1.19 -5.28
N MET A 29 -2.10 -0.90 -6.52
CA MET A 29 -1.40 0.04 -7.38
C MET A 29 -1.45 1.48 -6.86
N LYS A 30 -2.62 1.91 -6.32
CA LYS A 30 -2.72 3.20 -5.62
C LYS A 30 -1.74 3.26 -4.46
N GLY A 31 -1.69 2.20 -3.65
CA GLY A 31 -0.80 2.12 -2.51
C GLY A 31 0.67 2.20 -2.88
N ILE A 32 1.10 1.42 -3.89
CA ILE A 32 2.47 1.49 -4.40
C ILE A 32 2.84 2.93 -4.81
N HIS A 33 1.92 3.66 -5.45
CA HIS A 33 2.19 5.06 -5.83
C HIS A 33 2.37 5.98 -4.62
N VAL A 34 1.49 5.84 -3.61
CA VAL A 34 1.59 6.62 -2.36
C VAL A 34 2.88 6.30 -1.61
N GLU A 35 3.22 5.02 -1.44
CA GLU A 35 4.42 4.66 -0.68
C GLU A 35 5.72 5.08 -1.39
N LEU A 36 5.71 5.21 -2.72
CA LEU A 36 6.83 5.76 -3.48
C LEU A 36 7.12 7.24 -3.19
N GLU A 37 6.20 7.97 -2.53
CA GLU A 37 6.48 9.30 -1.99
C GLU A 37 7.45 9.24 -0.78
N HIS A 38 7.57 8.06 -0.15
CA HIS A 38 8.33 7.85 1.08
C HIS A 38 9.49 6.87 0.92
N THR A 39 9.50 6.06 -0.15
CA THR A 39 10.61 5.16 -0.48
C THR A 39 10.97 5.21 -1.96
N LYS A 40 12.23 4.92 -2.28
CA LYS A 40 12.72 4.83 -3.67
C LYS A 40 12.60 3.43 -4.28
N SER A 41 12.23 2.44 -3.47
CA SER A 41 12.16 1.05 -3.89
C SER A 41 10.71 0.65 -4.13
N ILE A 42 10.37 0.38 -5.40
CA ILE A 42 9.05 -0.14 -5.80
C ILE A 42 8.69 -1.42 -5.04
N TYR A 43 9.71 -2.23 -4.75
CA TYR A 43 9.57 -3.47 -4.05
C TYR A 43 9.18 -3.25 -2.56
N VAL A 44 9.82 -2.28 -1.90
CA VAL A 44 9.47 -1.89 -0.51
C VAL A 44 8.08 -1.25 -0.47
N ALA A 45 7.78 -0.36 -1.42
CA ALA A 45 6.46 0.27 -1.55
C ALA A 45 5.33 -0.76 -1.67
N MET A 46 5.54 -1.80 -2.49
CA MET A 46 4.57 -2.89 -2.64
C MET A 46 4.32 -3.65 -1.33
N ILE A 47 5.37 -3.97 -0.56
CA ILE A 47 5.20 -4.67 0.72
C ILE A 47 4.40 -3.83 1.72
N ILE A 48 4.74 -2.54 1.84
CA ILE A 48 4.03 -1.62 2.75
C ILE A 48 2.56 -1.50 2.33
N ALA A 49 2.29 -1.36 1.03
CA ALA A 49 0.93 -1.34 0.52
C ALA A 49 0.16 -2.63 0.80
N MET A 50 0.80 -3.79 0.66
CA MET A 50 0.21 -5.08 1.04
C MET A 50 -0.08 -5.15 2.55
N ASP A 51 0.82 -4.68 3.40
CA ASP A 51 0.61 -4.63 4.85
C ASP A 51 -0.61 -3.78 5.21
N HIS A 52 -0.76 -2.60 4.61
CA HIS A 52 -1.92 -1.74 4.82
C HIS A 52 -3.23 -2.38 4.35
N LEU A 53 -3.22 -3.06 3.20
CA LEU A 53 -4.40 -3.76 2.68
C LEU A 53 -4.77 -5.01 3.47
N GLU A 54 -3.77 -5.65 4.10
CA GLU A 54 -4.01 -6.74 5.05
C GLU A 54 -4.66 -6.23 6.34
N GLU A 55 -4.29 -5.04 6.80
CA GLU A 55 -4.93 -4.40 7.96
C GLU A 55 -6.35 -3.93 7.64
N TYR A 56 -6.54 -3.35 6.45
CA TYR A 56 -7.83 -2.86 6.00
C TYR A 56 -7.91 -2.80 4.47
N SER A 57 -8.81 -3.60 3.88
CA SER A 57 -8.92 -3.76 2.42
C SER A 57 -9.17 -2.47 1.64
N ASN A 58 -9.76 -1.44 2.27
CA ASN A 58 -10.04 -0.14 1.67
C ASN A 58 -9.11 0.98 2.15
N TYR A 59 -7.93 0.64 2.67
CA TYR A 59 -7.00 1.60 3.28
C TYR A 59 -6.77 2.84 2.41
N TYR A 60 -6.38 2.66 1.15
CA TYR A 60 -6.05 3.78 0.27
C TYR A 60 -7.27 4.58 -0.20
N VAL A 61 -8.48 4.00 -0.15
CA VAL A 61 -9.72 4.78 -0.37
C VAL A 61 -10.00 5.73 0.79
N GLU A 62 -9.81 5.26 2.03
CA GLU A 62 -10.03 6.12 3.20
C GLU A 62 -8.91 7.16 3.38
N LEU A 63 -7.67 6.79 3.00
CA LEU A 63 -6.54 7.73 2.93
C LEU A 63 -6.85 8.88 1.97
N GLU A 64 -7.20 8.55 0.73
CA GLU A 64 -7.54 9.54 -0.31
C GLU A 64 -8.70 10.46 0.14
N LYS A 65 -9.71 9.91 0.82
CA LYS A 65 -10.81 10.73 1.39
C LYS A 65 -10.30 11.68 2.46
N MET A 66 -9.41 11.24 3.35
CA MET A 66 -8.84 12.07 4.40
C MET A 66 -7.99 13.20 3.83
N GLU A 67 -7.07 12.88 2.92
CA GLU A 67 -6.20 13.86 2.26
C GLU A 67 -7.03 14.92 1.54
N ASN A 68 -8.03 14.52 0.76
CA ASN A 68 -8.94 15.44 0.09
C ASN A 68 -9.71 16.36 1.07
N ARG A 69 -10.01 15.92 2.31
CA ARG A 69 -10.61 16.80 3.32
C ARG A 69 -9.58 17.81 3.84
N LEU A 70 -8.35 17.39 4.12
CA LEU A 70 -7.26 18.25 4.59
C LEU A 70 -6.88 19.31 3.55
N ASP A 71 -6.79 18.91 2.29
CA ASP A 71 -6.50 19.81 1.17
C ASP A 71 -7.55 20.92 1.03
N ARG A 72 -8.83 20.56 1.18
CA ARG A 72 -9.93 21.53 1.16
C ARG A 72 -9.86 22.48 2.33
N ALA A 73 -9.58 21.97 3.53
CA ALA A 73 -9.43 22.81 4.72
C ALA A 73 -8.26 23.79 4.57
N LYS A 74 -7.12 23.35 4.04
CA LYS A 74 -5.93 24.18 3.78
C LYS A 74 -6.18 25.27 2.73
N ARG A 75 -7.04 25.01 1.73
CA ARG A 75 -7.40 26.01 0.71
C ARG A 75 -8.42 27.04 1.22
N ALA A 76 -9.12 26.74 2.31
CA ALA A 76 -10.11 27.61 2.92
C ALA A 76 -9.55 28.49 4.05
N SER A 77 -8.30 28.23 4.49
CA SER A 77 -7.52 29.06 5.44
C SER A 77 -6.70 30.11 4.72
#